data_AF-A0AAD6H428-F1
#
_entry.id   AF-A0AAD6H428-F1
#
_cell.length_a   1.000
_cell.length_b   1.000
_cell.length_c   1.000
_cell.angle_alpha   90.00
_cell.angle_beta   90.00
_cell.angle_gamma   90.00
#
_symmetry.space_group_name_H-M   'P 1'
#
loop_
_entity.id
_entity.type
_entity.pdbx_description
1 polymer ?
#
loop_
_entity_poly.entity_id
_entity_poly.type
_entity_poly.pdbx_seq_one_letter_code
_entity_poly.pdbx_strand_id
1 'polypeptide(L)'
;MLQIVAPVLLATLVASHGHVTNIVVNGVSYEGWDINSFPYSSDPPAVVAWGTPNTGNGFIEPSNYGSDDIICHLNATNPKGHATVAAGGKINLQWTTWPDSHHGPVIDYLADCGDSCESVDKTTLKFFKIDGVGLVDGSEVPGTWGDDQAEGGAQNYPQCFNLKITGSGSDKPAGVLGTSLYKSTDPGILVNIYNSLSTYIVPGPTLYSGAVSISQATSAITASGTATTGIDSSPTTTASTTRTTITTTMTTSQTTTTTSRATTLSTTTSAGGGSTSTQSLYGQCGGSGWPGATACASTATCTAYNDYYSQCVPTST
;
A
#
# COMPACT_ATOMS: atom_id res chain seq x y z
N MET A 1 -46.25 7.39 37.82
CA MET A 1 -44.77 7.27 37.76
C MET A 1 -44.42 7.35 36.28
N LEU A 2 -44.04 8.54 35.80
CA LEU A 2 -43.81 8.80 34.37
C LEU A 2 -42.34 8.50 34.08
N GLN A 3 -42.05 7.35 33.46
CA GLN A 3 -40.70 6.98 33.04
C GLN A 3 -40.37 7.68 31.72
N ILE A 4 -39.54 8.72 31.82
CA ILE A 4 -38.88 9.34 30.68
C ILE A 4 -37.80 8.36 30.22
N VAL A 5 -38.05 7.67 29.11
CA VAL A 5 -37.01 6.89 28.41
C VAL A 5 -36.16 7.89 27.63
N ALA A 6 -34.99 8.21 28.15
CA ALA A 6 -34.00 9.00 27.42
C ALA A 6 -33.41 8.13 26.29
N PRO A 7 -33.41 8.59 25.03
CA PRO A 7 -32.72 7.89 23.96
C PRO A 7 -31.21 8.01 24.21
N VAL A 8 -30.57 6.89 24.49
CA VAL A 8 -29.11 6.79 24.48
C VAL A 8 -28.68 6.92 23.03
N LEU A 9 -28.18 8.09 22.64
CA LEU A 9 -27.46 8.28 21.39
C LEU A 9 -26.15 7.48 21.50
N LEU A 10 -26.13 6.24 21.01
CA LEU A 10 -24.88 5.58 20.67
C LEU A 10 -24.36 6.29 19.42
N ALA A 11 -23.37 7.16 19.59
CA ALA A 11 -22.56 7.61 18.48
C ALA A 11 -21.84 6.37 17.92
N THR A 12 -22.32 5.85 16.80
CA THR A 12 -21.57 4.88 16.01
C THR A 12 -20.28 5.57 15.57
N LEU A 13 -19.14 5.12 16.07
CA LEU A 13 -17.87 5.52 15.49
C LEU A 13 -17.83 4.94 14.08
N VAL A 14 -18.15 5.76 13.08
CA VAL A 14 -17.91 5.41 11.68
C VAL A 14 -16.40 5.49 11.50
N ALA A 15 -15.73 4.34 11.59
CA ALA A 15 -14.32 4.23 11.23
C ALA A 15 -14.22 4.37 9.70
N SER A 16 -13.86 5.54 9.21
CA SER A 16 -13.73 5.84 7.77
C SER A 16 -12.40 5.34 7.16
N HIS A 17 -11.72 4.38 7.80
CA HIS A 17 -10.33 4.01 7.53
C HIS A 17 -10.10 2.53 7.84
N GLY A 18 -9.57 1.77 6.87
CA GLY A 18 -9.32 0.34 7.02
C GLY A 18 -7.93 -0.11 6.58
N HIS A 19 -7.39 -1.13 7.23
CA HIS A 19 -6.12 -1.77 6.90
C HIS A 19 -6.16 -3.26 7.18
N VAL A 20 -5.20 -4.01 6.65
CA VAL A 20 -5.08 -5.45 6.91
C VAL A 20 -4.37 -5.69 8.24
N THR A 21 -5.04 -6.37 9.17
CA THR A 21 -4.48 -6.75 10.48
C THR A 21 -3.68 -8.04 10.39
N ASN A 22 -4.09 -8.98 9.53
CA ASN A 22 -3.47 -10.29 9.40
C ASN A 22 -3.57 -10.82 7.97
N ILE A 23 -2.57 -11.61 7.60
CA ILE A 23 -2.57 -12.42 6.38
C ILE A 23 -2.56 -13.90 6.76
N VAL A 24 -3.52 -14.66 6.26
CA VAL A 24 -3.68 -16.08 6.53
C VAL A 24 -3.28 -16.87 5.30
N VAL A 25 -2.16 -17.57 5.37
CA VAL A 25 -1.64 -18.42 4.28
C VAL A 25 -1.91 -19.89 4.64
N ASN A 26 -2.79 -20.56 3.89
CA ASN A 26 -3.18 -21.95 4.12
C ASN A 26 -3.55 -22.26 5.59
N GLY A 27 -4.27 -21.35 6.26
CA GLY A 27 -4.71 -21.50 7.65
C GLY A 27 -3.70 -21.01 8.71
N VAL A 28 -2.50 -20.59 8.31
CA VAL A 28 -1.50 -19.98 9.21
C VAL A 28 -1.62 -18.47 9.16
N SER A 29 -1.99 -17.84 10.28
CA SER A 29 -2.11 -16.39 10.42
C SER A 29 -0.76 -15.75 10.72
N TYR A 30 -0.37 -14.77 9.92
CA TYR A 30 0.78 -13.90 10.15
C TYR A 30 0.28 -12.50 10.50
N GLU A 31 0.95 -11.85 11.44
CA GLU A 31 0.66 -10.47 11.82
C GLU A 31 0.94 -9.52 10.65
N GLY A 32 0.01 -8.59 10.42
CA GLY A 32 0.16 -7.48 9.49
C GLY A 32 1.02 -6.36 10.09
N TRP A 33 0.94 -5.16 9.50
CA TRP A 33 1.62 -3.99 10.03
C TRP A 33 0.67 -3.22 10.96
N ASP A 34 0.93 -3.25 12.27
CA ASP A 34 0.15 -2.46 13.23
C ASP A 34 0.55 -0.98 13.15
N ILE A 35 -0.22 -0.24 12.37
CA ILE A 35 -0.07 1.20 12.13
C ILE A 35 -0.18 2.05 13.42
N ASN A 36 -0.80 1.52 14.47
CA ASN A 36 -0.96 2.23 15.75
C ASN A 36 0.19 1.99 16.73
N SER A 37 1.10 1.07 16.42
CA SER A 37 2.18 0.65 17.32
C SER A 37 3.55 0.71 16.64
N PHE A 38 3.68 0.07 15.47
CA PHE A 38 4.97 -0.16 14.83
C PHE A 38 5.66 1.10 14.32
N PRO A 39 4.96 2.12 13.77
CA PRO A 39 5.60 3.38 13.37
C PRO A 39 6.24 4.16 14.54
N TYR A 40 5.83 3.89 15.78
CA TYR A 40 6.37 4.52 16.98
C TYR A 40 7.49 3.69 17.64
N SER A 41 7.72 2.47 17.16
CA SER A 41 8.78 1.60 17.66
C SER A 41 10.10 1.87 16.94
N SER A 42 11.19 1.95 17.71
CA SER A 42 12.54 2.02 17.14
C SER A 42 12.99 0.69 16.52
N ASP A 43 12.39 -0.42 16.93
CA ASP A 43 12.65 -1.76 16.39
C ASP A 43 11.34 -2.57 16.33
N PRO A 44 10.50 -2.32 15.31
CA PRO A 44 9.26 -3.06 15.14
C PRO A 44 9.53 -4.53 14.79
N PRO A 45 8.61 -5.45 15.13
CA PRO A 45 8.77 -6.87 14.85
C PRO A 45 8.89 -7.14 13.34
N ALA A 46 9.52 -8.26 13.00
CA ALA A 46 9.56 -8.71 11.62
C ALA A 46 8.20 -9.29 11.24
N VAL A 47 7.45 -8.53 10.43
CA VAL A 47 6.18 -8.94 9.83
C VAL A 47 6.35 -9.10 8.32
N VAL A 48 5.31 -9.61 7.66
CA VAL A 48 5.31 -9.82 6.20
C VAL A 48 4.68 -8.66 5.44
N ALA A 49 3.93 -7.79 6.12
CA ALA A 49 3.25 -6.63 5.55
C ALA A 49 4.18 -5.41 5.52
N TRP A 50 4.17 -4.67 4.40
CA TRP A 50 4.96 -3.45 4.22
C TRP A 50 4.60 -2.39 5.27
N GLY A 51 5.62 -1.69 5.76
CA GLY A 51 5.45 -0.70 6.82
C GLY A 51 4.99 0.65 6.27
N THR A 52 3.97 1.23 6.90
CA THR A 52 3.41 2.56 6.59
C THR A 52 3.44 3.47 7.83
N PRO A 53 3.43 4.80 7.69
CA PRO A 53 3.30 5.70 8.84
C PRO A 53 1.93 5.56 9.49
N ASN A 54 1.77 6.05 10.73
CA ASN A 54 0.50 6.07 11.45
C ASN A 54 -0.64 6.79 10.69
N THR A 55 -0.29 7.70 9.77
CA THR A 55 -1.22 8.42 8.89
C THR A 55 -1.62 7.63 7.63
N GLY A 56 -1.04 6.45 7.41
CA GLY A 56 -1.32 5.57 6.28
C GLY A 56 -2.63 4.79 6.35
N ASN A 57 -3.50 5.07 7.33
CA ASN A 57 -4.80 4.37 7.45
C ASN A 57 -5.84 4.89 6.42
N GLY A 58 -5.51 5.95 5.68
CA GLY A 58 -6.35 6.53 4.63
C GLY A 58 -6.17 5.85 3.27
N PHE A 59 -6.53 6.54 2.20
CA PHE A 59 -6.43 6.06 0.83
C PHE A 59 -5.43 6.89 0.01
N ILE A 60 -5.03 6.35 -1.14
CA ILE A 60 -4.28 7.10 -2.16
C ILE A 60 -5.28 7.68 -3.18
N GLU A 61 -5.36 9.00 -3.23
CA GLU A 61 -6.26 9.71 -4.15
C GLU A 61 -5.78 9.65 -5.61
N PRO A 62 -6.69 9.79 -6.60
CA PRO A 62 -6.34 9.71 -8.01
C PRO A 62 -5.28 10.69 -8.50
N SER A 63 -5.14 11.87 -7.87
CA SER A 63 -4.06 12.83 -8.13
C SER A 63 -2.67 12.27 -7.83
N ASN A 64 -2.57 11.27 -6.95
CA ASN A 64 -1.31 10.67 -6.51
C ASN A 64 -1.03 9.30 -7.18
N TYR A 65 -1.81 8.89 -8.18
CA TYR A 65 -1.51 7.64 -8.91
C TYR A 65 -0.18 7.67 -9.67
N GLY A 66 0.38 8.85 -9.92
CA GLY A 66 1.73 8.99 -10.48
C GLY A 66 2.86 8.95 -9.44
N SER A 67 2.55 8.91 -8.14
CA SER A 67 3.55 8.89 -7.06
C SER A 67 3.85 7.47 -6.58
N ASP A 68 4.99 7.30 -5.90
CA ASP A 68 5.41 6.01 -5.32
C ASP A 68 4.49 5.50 -4.20
N ASP A 69 3.54 6.32 -3.73
CA ASP A 69 2.57 5.94 -2.70
C ASP A 69 1.52 4.96 -3.24
N ILE A 70 1.21 4.98 -4.54
CA ILE A 70 0.25 4.02 -5.12
C ILE A 70 0.78 2.58 -5.13
N ILE A 71 2.10 2.41 -4.98
CA ILE A 71 2.77 1.10 -5.13
C ILE A 71 2.40 0.18 -3.96
N CYS A 72 2.62 0.65 -2.73
CA CYS A 72 2.41 -0.13 -1.51
C CYS A 72 1.83 0.70 -0.35
N HIS A 73 1.19 1.83 -0.68
CA HIS A 73 0.68 2.87 0.24
C HIS A 73 1.70 3.97 0.61
N LEU A 74 1.20 4.98 1.32
CA LEU A 74 1.86 6.21 1.73
C LEU A 74 3.20 5.92 2.40
N ASN A 75 4.29 6.42 1.81
CA ASN A 75 5.65 6.25 2.33
C ASN A 75 6.01 4.80 2.69
N ALA A 76 5.42 3.82 2.00
CA ALA A 76 5.59 2.42 2.35
C ALA A 76 7.06 1.98 2.25
N THR A 77 7.49 1.17 3.21
CA THR A 77 8.84 0.61 3.35
C THR A 77 8.80 -0.92 3.37
N ASN A 78 9.87 -1.54 2.87
CA ASN A 78 9.98 -2.99 2.80
C ASN A 78 9.85 -3.64 4.19
N PRO A 79 9.13 -4.76 4.31
CA PRO A 79 9.06 -5.49 5.57
C PRO A 79 10.34 -6.30 5.79
N LYS A 80 10.58 -6.66 7.05
CA LYS A 80 11.79 -7.40 7.47
C LYS A 80 11.72 -8.92 7.18
N GLY A 81 10.59 -9.43 6.71
CA GLY A 81 10.43 -10.85 6.40
C GLY A 81 9.31 -11.16 5.42
N HIS A 82 9.08 -12.45 5.19
CA HIS A 82 8.11 -12.98 4.23
C HIS A 82 7.36 -14.21 4.76
N ALA A 83 6.23 -14.54 4.13
CA ALA A 83 5.52 -15.81 4.32
C ALA A 83 5.78 -16.74 3.13
N THR A 84 6.06 -18.02 3.40
CA THR A 84 6.17 -19.02 2.33
C THR A 84 4.80 -19.53 1.93
N VAL A 85 4.52 -19.55 0.63
CA VAL A 85 3.27 -20.05 0.05
C VAL A 85 3.58 -20.97 -1.12
N ALA A 86 2.95 -22.13 -1.19
CA ALA A 86 3.02 -22.96 -2.39
C ALA A 86 2.16 -22.35 -3.50
N ALA A 87 2.59 -22.43 -4.75
CA ALA A 87 1.77 -22.06 -5.90
C ALA A 87 0.46 -22.86 -5.87
N GLY A 88 -0.67 -22.16 -6.05
CA GLY A 88 -2.02 -22.73 -5.85
C GLY A 88 -2.50 -22.74 -4.39
N GLY A 89 -1.66 -22.32 -3.45
CA GLY A 89 -2.07 -22.04 -2.07
C GLY A 89 -3.05 -20.87 -1.98
N LYS A 90 -3.82 -20.82 -0.90
CA LYS A 90 -4.81 -19.77 -0.65
C LYS A 90 -4.30 -18.78 0.37
N ILE A 91 -4.57 -17.51 0.10
CA ILE A 91 -4.28 -16.39 0.99
C ILE A 91 -5.62 -15.72 1.32
N ASN A 92 -5.85 -15.45 2.59
CA ASN A 92 -6.98 -14.68 3.08
C ASN A 92 -6.44 -13.46 3.84
N LEU A 93 -6.91 -12.27 3.47
CA LEU A 93 -6.52 -11.01 4.10
C LEU A 93 -7.62 -10.61 5.09
N GLN A 94 -7.22 -10.34 6.34
CA GLN A 94 -8.14 -9.91 7.38
C GLN A 94 -8.07 -8.39 7.49
N TRP A 95 -9.11 -7.72 7.03
CA TRP A 95 -9.25 -6.28 7.16
C TRP A 95 -9.87 -5.93 8.51
N THR A 96 -9.53 -4.76 9.03
CA THR A 96 -10.39 -4.08 10.02
C THR A 96 -11.79 -3.90 9.44
N THR A 97 -12.81 -3.73 10.30
CA THR A 97 -14.19 -3.46 9.87
C THR A 97 -14.23 -2.40 8.78
N TRP A 98 -14.87 -2.74 7.68
CA TRP A 98 -14.95 -1.86 6.54
C TRP A 98 -16.36 -1.28 6.39
N PRO A 99 -16.51 0.01 6.04
CA PRO A 99 -17.85 0.61 6.01
C PRO A 99 -18.62 0.25 4.75
N ASP A 100 -19.84 -0.27 4.93
CA ASP A 100 -20.81 -0.60 3.88
C ASP A 100 -21.05 0.52 2.85
N SER A 101 -20.77 1.79 3.20
CA SER A 101 -20.98 2.93 2.31
C SER A 101 -19.97 3.03 1.16
N HIS A 102 -18.86 2.33 1.27
CA HIS A 102 -17.87 2.30 0.22
C HIS A 102 -18.26 1.09 -0.63
N HIS A 103 -18.57 1.22 -1.93
CA HIS A 103 -18.58 0.05 -2.87
C HIS A 103 -17.58 0.22 -4.03
N GLY A 104 -17.00 -0.87 -4.55
CA GLY A 104 -15.83 -0.87 -5.43
C GLY A 104 -15.18 -2.24 -5.70
N PRO A 105 -14.11 -2.26 -6.50
CA PRO A 105 -13.44 -3.50 -6.84
C PRO A 105 -12.41 -3.93 -5.78
N VAL A 106 -12.22 -5.25 -5.65
CA VAL A 106 -11.07 -5.85 -4.98
C VAL A 106 -10.14 -6.44 -6.04
N ILE A 107 -8.86 -6.06 -6.02
CA ILE A 107 -7.90 -6.38 -7.09
C ILE A 107 -6.58 -6.83 -6.48
N ASP A 108 -6.09 -7.98 -6.92
CA ASP A 108 -4.85 -8.57 -6.45
C ASP A 108 -3.80 -8.62 -7.56
N TYR A 109 -2.57 -8.31 -7.18
CA TYR A 109 -1.41 -8.30 -8.07
C TYR A 109 -0.25 -9.06 -7.44
N LEU A 110 0.64 -9.57 -8.30
CA LEU A 110 1.97 -10.01 -7.90
C LEU A 110 3.02 -9.24 -8.69
N ALA A 111 4.18 -9.01 -8.07
CA ALA A 111 5.38 -8.49 -8.71
C ALA A 111 6.59 -9.31 -8.24
N ASP A 112 7.50 -9.61 -9.16
CA ASP A 112 8.76 -10.29 -8.84
C ASP A 112 9.74 -9.31 -8.20
N CYS A 113 10.23 -9.63 -7.01
CA CYS A 113 11.19 -8.81 -6.27
C CYS A 113 12.64 -9.02 -6.72
N GLY A 114 12.91 -9.99 -7.61
CA GLY A 114 14.25 -10.44 -7.90
C GLY A 114 14.82 -11.25 -6.73
N ASP A 115 15.95 -10.80 -6.18
CA ASP A 115 16.68 -11.57 -5.16
C ASP A 115 16.00 -11.56 -3.78
N SER A 116 15.37 -10.44 -3.38
CA SER A 116 14.77 -10.30 -2.04
C SER A 116 13.75 -9.17 -2.00
N CYS A 117 12.54 -9.47 -1.51
CA CYS A 117 11.49 -8.47 -1.29
C CYS A 117 11.78 -7.57 -0.06
N GLU A 118 12.64 -7.99 0.86
CA GLU A 118 13.04 -7.22 2.04
C GLU A 118 13.94 -6.03 1.69
N SER A 119 14.50 -6.01 0.48
CA SER A 119 15.41 -4.95 0.01
C SER A 119 15.10 -4.42 -1.39
N VAL A 120 14.01 -4.90 -2.02
CA VAL A 120 13.63 -4.46 -3.37
C VAL A 120 13.28 -2.98 -3.41
N ASP A 121 13.78 -2.27 -4.43
CA ASP A 121 13.30 -0.93 -4.73
C ASP A 121 11.87 -1.03 -5.29
N LYS A 122 10.88 -0.58 -4.51
CA LYS A 122 9.47 -0.68 -4.86
C LYS A 122 9.13 -0.01 -6.20
N THR A 123 9.88 1.01 -6.61
CA THR A 123 9.65 1.73 -7.88
C THR A 123 9.98 0.89 -9.10
N THR A 124 10.71 -0.21 -8.92
CA THR A 124 11.09 -1.14 -9.98
C THR A 124 10.10 -2.31 -10.15
N LEU A 125 9.19 -2.49 -9.19
CA LEU A 125 8.21 -3.58 -9.19
C LEU A 125 7.26 -3.46 -10.38
N LYS A 126 7.12 -4.58 -11.10
CA LYS A 126 6.22 -4.72 -12.25
C LYS A 126 5.10 -5.69 -11.90
N PHE A 127 3.92 -5.14 -11.66
CA PHE A 127 2.74 -5.85 -11.19
C PHE A 127 1.95 -6.46 -12.35
N PHE A 128 1.62 -7.73 -12.25
CA PHE A 128 0.64 -8.40 -13.10
C PHE A 128 -0.58 -8.79 -12.26
N LYS A 129 -1.77 -8.59 -12.84
CA LYS A 129 -3.04 -8.83 -12.14
C LYS A 129 -3.33 -10.33 -12.06
N ILE A 130 -3.68 -10.82 -10.87
CA ILE A 130 -4.02 -12.23 -10.62
C ILE A 130 -5.47 -12.44 -10.18
N ASP A 131 -6.13 -11.39 -9.70
CA ASP A 131 -7.58 -11.36 -9.52
C ASP A 131 -8.09 -9.91 -9.63
N GLY A 132 -9.39 -9.73 -9.85
CA GLY A 132 -10.00 -8.43 -10.00
C GLY A 132 -11.52 -8.54 -10.09
N VAL A 133 -12.19 -8.53 -8.94
CA VAL A 133 -13.65 -8.58 -8.85
C VAL A 133 -14.19 -7.15 -8.77
N GLY A 134 -15.00 -6.75 -9.75
CA GLY A 134 -15.67 -5.45 -9.80
C GLY A 134 -17.15 -5.54 -9.44
N LEU A 135 -18.05 -4.90 -10.19
CA LEU A 135 -19.50 -5.06 -10.02
C LEU A 135 -19.94 -6.52 -10.26
N VAL A 136 -20.54 -7.14 -9.25
CA VAL A 136 -21.06 -8.52 -9.26
C VAL A 136 -22.53 -8.54 -9.71
N ASP A 137 -23.36 -7.64 -9.17
CA ASP A 137 -24.78 -7.50 -9.54
C ASP A 137 -25.19 -6.02 -9.52
N GLY A 138 -25.61 -5.48 -10.67
CA GLY A 138 -26.07 -4.09 -10.83
C GLY A 138 -27.59 -3.93 -10.89
N SER A 139 -28.35 -4.98 -10.53
CA SER A 139 -29.82 -4.97 -10.61
C SER A 139 -30.48 -4.00 -9.63
N GLU A 140 -29.83 -3.73 -8.50
CA GLU A 140 -30.15 -2.67 -7.55
C GLU A 140 -29.00 -1.66 -7.48
N VAL A 141 -29.28 -0.43 -7.04
CA VAL A 141 -28.27 0.64 -6.91
C VAL A 141 -27.89 0.76 -5.42
N PRO A 142 -26.59 0.84 -5.05
CA PRO A 142 -25.41 0.93 -5.91
C PRO A 142 -24.92 -0.40 -6.51
N GLY A 143 -25.55 -1.52 -6.16
CA GLY A 143 -25.21 -2.87 -6.64
C GLY A 143 -24.49 -3.69 -5.59
N THR A 144 -24.20 -4.94 -5.92
CA THR A 144 -23.26 -5.81 -5.21
C THR A 144 -21.94 -5.78 -5.94
N TRP A 145 -20.86 -5.51 -5.24
CA TRP A 145 -19.52 -5.30 -5.76
C TRP A 145 -18.56 -6.37 -5.25
N GLY A 146 -17.32 -6.34 -5.76
CA GLY A 146 -16.27 -7.27 -5.36
C GLY A 146 -15.99 -7.18 -3.87
N ASP A 147 -16.29 -6.03 -3.30
CA ASP A 147 -16.21 -5.81 -1.89
C ASP A 147 -17.45 -6.17 -1.09
N ASP A 148 -18.64 -6.20 -1.68
CA ASP A 148 -19.79 -6.75 -0.95
C ASP A 148 -19.60 -8.27 -0.75
N GLN A 149 -18.64 -8.85 -1.48
CA GLN A 149 -18.06 -10.19 -1.24
C GLN A 149 -16.80 -10.17 -0.34
N ALA A 150 -16.19 -9.00 -0.11
CA ALA A 150 -15.11 -8.70 0.85
C ALA A 150 -15.04 -7.20 1.18
N GLU A 151 -15.72 -6.82 2.25
CA GLU A 151 -16.30 -5.49 2.54
C GLU A 151 -15.63 -4.22 1.91
N GLY A 152 -16.43 -3.43 1.17
CA GLY A 152 -16.36 -2.03 0.67
C GLY A 152 -15.44 -1.42 -0.46
N GLY A 153 -15.57 -0.10 -0.68
CA GLY A 153 -15.48 0.52 -2.02
C GLY A 153 -14.38 1.47 -2.48
N ALA A 154 -14.66 2.19 -3.58
CA ALA A 154 -13.69 2.81 -4.49
C ALA A 154 -12.90 3.98 -3.88
N GLN A 155 -11.88 3.60 -3.15
CA GLN A 155 -10.78 4.36 -2.59
C GLN A 155 -9.59 3.36 -2.65
N ASN A 156 -8.41 3.77 -3.11
CA ASN A 156 -7.30 2.82 -3.22
C ASN A 156 -6.63 2.65 -1.86
N TYR A 157 -6.75 1.45 -1.31
CA TYR A 157 -6.07 1.01 -0.09
C TYR A 157 -5.05 -0.08 -0.41
N PRO A 158 -3.96 0.22 -1.13
CA PRO A 158 -2.96 -0.80 -1.43
C PRO A 158 -2.35 -1.33 -0.13
N GLN A 159 -2.28 -2.65 0.02
CA GLN A 159 -1.58 -3.33 1.12
C GLN A 159 -0.62 -4.33 0.50
N CYS A 160 0.68 -4.18 0.75
CA CYS A 160 1.70 -5.06 0.19
C CYS A 160 2.18 -6.07 1.21
N PHE A 161 2.46 -7.30 0.75
CA PHE A 161 2.97 -8.38 1.57
C PHE A 161 4.11 -9.10 0.83
N ASN A 162 5.16 -9.49 1.57
CA ASN A 162 6.24 -10.29 1.01
C ASN A 162 5.87 -11.77 1.07
N LEU A 163 5.88 -12.42 -0.09
CA LEU A 163 5.60 -13.85 -0.24
C LEU A 163 6.79 -14.54 -0.89
N LYS A 164 7.17 -15.69 -0.34
CA LYS A 164 8.07 -16.64 -1.01
C LYS A 164 7.22 -17.73 -1.65
N ILE A 165 7.03 -17.62 -2.96
CA ILE A 165 6.26 -18.61 -3.72
C ILE A 165 7.15 -19.82 -4.01
N THR A 166 6.65 -21.02 -3.69
CA THR A 166 7.31 -22.31 -3.97
C THR A 166 6.49 -23.11 -4.97
N GLY A 167 7.12 -23.96 -5.79
CA GLY A 167 6.41 -24.79 -6.76
C GLY A 167 7.26 -25.07 -7.99
N SER A 168 6.64 -25.72 -8.98
CA SER A 168 7.28 -26.09 -10.25
C SER A 168 6.81 -25.26 -11.45
N GLY A 169 5.95 -24.26 -11.24
CA GLY A 169 5.50 -23.36 -12.30
C GLY A 169 6.65 -22.54 -12.87
N SER A 170 6.57 -22.21 -14.16
CA SER A 170 7.61 -21.46 -14.88
C SER A 170 7.13 -20.15 -15.50
N ASP A 171 5.85 -19.82 -15.32
CA ASP A 171 5.26 -18.63 -15.92
C ASP A 171 5.88 -17.36 -15.33
N LYS A 172 6.20 -16.41 -16.20
CA LYS A 172 6.69 -15.07 -15.84
C LYS A 172 5.86 -14.02 -16.56
N PRO A 173 4.65 -13.71 -16.06
CA PRO A 173 3.76 -12.75 -16.71
C PRO A 173 4.42 -11.37 -16.80
N ALA A 174 4.17 -10.66 -17.90
CA ALA A 174 4.63 -9.28 -18.03
C ALA A 174 3.83 -8.38 -17.06
N GLY A 175 4.55 -7.58 -16.27
CA GLY A 175 3.95 -6.64 -15.32
C GLY A 175 4.03 -5.18 -15.77
N VAL A 176 3.28 -4.33 -15.06
CA VAL A 176 3.20 -2.87 -15.21
C VAL A 176 3.75 -2.20 -13.95
N LEU A 177 4.48 -1.09 -14.10
CA LEU A 177 4.96 -0.33 -12.94
C LEU A 177 3.79 0.15 -12.07
N GLY A 178 3.97 0.20 -10.75
CA GLY A 178 2.92 0.62 -9.83
C GLY A 178 2.32 2.00 -10.18
N THR A 179 3.19 2.97 -10.50
CA THR A 179 2.82 4.34 -10.93
C THR A 179 2.14 4.42 -12.32
N SER A 180 2.00 3.27 -12.99
CA SER A 180 1.36 3.14 -14.30
C SER A 180 0.13 2.22 -14.26
N LEU A 181 -0.27 1.75 -13.08
CA LEU A 181 -1.45 0.88 -12.92
C LEU A 181 -2.75 1.63 -13.22
N TYR A 182 -2.88 2.87 -12.77
CA TYR A 182 -4.14 3.60 -12.79
C TYR A 182 -3.99 4.99 -13.37
N LYS A 183 -5.04 5.48 -14.02
CA LYS A 183 -5.21 6.88 -14.38
C LYS A 183 -6.51 7.39 -13.76
N SER A 184 -6.50 8.66 -13.36
CA SER A 184 -7.69 9.32 -12.78
C SER A 184 -8.89 9.36 -13.74
N THR A 185 -8.66 9.15 -15.04
CA THR A 185 -9.68 9.13 -16.09
C THR A 185 -10.04 7.72 -16.57
N ASP A 186 -9.50 6.67 -15.96
CA ASP A 186 -9.90 5.30 -16.31
C ASP A 186 -11.40 5.11 -16.00
N PRO A 187 -12.15 4.38 -16.86
CA PRO A 187 -13.60 4.29 -16.75
C PRO A 187 -14.10 3.56 -15.50
N GLY A 188 -13.25 2.77 -14.83
CA GLY A 188 -13.54 2.17 -13.53
C GLY A 188 -13.13 3.03 -12.33
N ILE A 189 -12.40 4.13 -12.56
CA ILE A 189 -11.99 5.11 -11.55
C ILE A 189 -12.94 6.31 -11.57
N LEU A 190 -13.12 6.94 -12.74
CA LEU A 190 -14.06 8.04 -12.92
C LEU A 190 -15.43 7.49 -13.32
N VAL A 191 -16.19 7.04 -12.32
CA VAL A 191 -17.50 6.41 -12.49
C VAL A 191 -18.48 6.92 -11.44
N ASN A 192 -19.76 6.97 -11.79
CA ASN A 192 -20.84 7.19 -10.82
C ASN A 192 -21.58 5.88 -10.56
N ILE A 193 -21.31 5.27 -9.40
CA ILE A 193 -21.89 3.99 -8.99
C ILE A 193 -23.36 4.10 -8.52
N TYR A 194 -23.87 5.33 -8.34
CA TYR A 194 -25.26 5.57 -7.97
C TYR A 194 -26.19 5.73 -9.19
N ASN A 195 -25.65 5.57 -10.40
CA ASN A 195 -26.43 5.37 -11.61
C ASN A 195 -26.58 3.87 -11.88
N SER A 196 -27.61 3.47 -12.62
CA SER A 196 -27.69 2.09 -13.11
C SER A 196 -26.49 1.81 -14.03
N LEU A 197 -25.70 0.79 -13.67
CA LEU A 197 -24.55 0.31 -14.42
C LEU A 197 -24.88 -1.07 -15.00
N SER A 198 -24.83 -1.21 -16.33
CA SER A 198 -24.94 -2.52 -16.98
C SER A 198 -23.63 -3.31 -16.96
N THR A 199 -22.50 -2.61 -16.82
CA THR A 199 -21.15 -3.19 -16.78
C THR A 199 -20.21 -2.29 -15.98
N TYR A 200 -19.19 -2.87 -15.36
CA TYR A 200 -18.08 -2.13 -14.74
C TYR A 200 -16.74 -2.64 -15.29
N ILE A 201 -15.83 -1.73 -15.63
CA ILE A 201 -14.49 -2.06 -16.13
C ILE A 201 -13.51 -1.97 -14.96
N VAL A 202 -13.02 -3.11 -14.47
CA VAL A 202 -12.03 -3.16 -13.39
C VAL A 202 -10.73 -2.44 -13.83
N PRO A 203 -10.26 -1.40 -13.10
CA PRO A 203 -9.05 -0.65 -13.43
C PRO A 203 -7.77 -1.51 -13.48
N GLY A 204 -6.71 -1.00 -14.09
CA GLY A 204 -5.41 -1.69 -14.16
C GLY A 204 -5.23 -2.59 -15.38
N PRO A 205 -4.08 -3.29 -15.48
CA PRO A 205 -3.76 -4.16 -16.60
C PRO A 205 -4.73 -5.33 -16.74
N THR A 206 -4.71 -5.98 -17.90
CA THR A 206 -5.47 -7.21 -18.14
C THR A 206 -5.07 -8.30 -17.13
N LEU A 207 -6.06 -9.10 -16.72
CA LEU A 207 -5.84 -10.28 -15.89
C LEU A 207 -4.84 -11.23 -16.56
N TYR A 208 -3.90 -11.78 -15.78
CA TYR A 208 -2.99 -12.81 -16.26
C TYR A 208 -3.77 -14.00 -16.83
N SER A 209 -3.40 -14.47 -18.04
CA SER A 209 -4.15 -15.52 -18.74
C SER A 209 -4.17 -16.88 -18.03
N GLY A 210 -3.22 -17.13 -17.13
CA GLY A 210 -3.21 -18.33 -16.29
C GLY A 210 -3.83 -18.13 -14.91
N ALA A 211 -4.37 -16.94 -14.62
CA ALA A 211 -5.11 -16.69 -13.40
C ALA A 211 -6.43 -17.46 -13.41
N VAL A 212 -6.84 -17.91 -12.23
CA VAL A 212 -8.11 -18.59 -12.01
C VAL A 212 -8.88 -17.75 -11.00
N SER A 213 -10.06 -17.25 -11.41
CA SER A 213 -10.95 -16.56 -10.49
C SER A 213 -11.42 -17.52 -9.40
N ILE A 214 -11.26 -17.12 -8.15
CA ILE A 214 -11.75 -17.86 -6.99
C ILE A 214 -12.89 -17.07 -6.36
N SER A 215 -13.92 -17.75 -5.88
CA SER A 215 -14.91 -17.10 -5.03
C SER A 215 -14.25 -16.72 -3.71
N GLN A 216 -14.43 -15.47 -3.29
CA GLN A 216 -13.93 -15.01 -2.01
C GLN A 216 -14.56 -15.82 -0.88
N ALA A 217 -13.74 -16.21 0.09
CA ALA A 217 -14.16 -17.06 1.19
C ALA A 217 -13.34 -16.74 2.43
N THR A 218 -13.97 -16.90 3.59
CA THR A 218 -13.28 -16.87 4.87
C THR A 218 -12.44 -18.13 5.05
N SER A 219 -11.27 -17.99 5.66
CA SER A 219 -10.40 -19.12 6.02
C SER A 219 -10.32 -19.24 7.53
N ALA A 220 -10.53 -20.45 8.05
CA ALA A 220 -10.32 -20.73 9.46
C ALA A 220 -8.83 -20.60 9.80
N ILE A 221 -8.49 -19.80 10.80
CA ILE A 221 -7.13 -19.77 11.35
C ILE A 221 -6.94 -21.05 12.16
N THR A 222 -6.00 -21.89 11.73
CA THR A 222 -5.64 -23.14 12.40
C THR A 222 -4.34 -23.01 13.20
N ALA A 223 -3.52 -22.00 12.90
CA ALA A 223 -2.25 -21.73 13.58
C ALA A 223 -1.84 -20.25 13.43
N SER A 224 -0.87 -19.82 14.25
CA SER A 224 -0.16 -18.54 14.08
C SER A 224 1.27 -18.80 13.60
N GLY A 225 1.73 -18.00 12.65
CA GLY A 225 3.08 -18.04 12.09
C GLY A 225 3.85 -16.75 12.39
N THR A 226 5.17 -16.83 12.29
CA THR A 226 6.07 -15.67 12.31
C THR A 226 6.72 -15.49 10.95
N ALA A 227 7.00 -14.24 10.57
CA ALA A 227 7.68 -13.96 9.31
C ALA A 227 9.05 -14.67 9.28
N THR A 228 9.39 -15.24 8.13
CA THR A 228 10.75 -15.74 7.89
C THR A 228 11.63 -14.56 7.52
N THR A 229 12.80 -14.43 8.14
CA THR A 229 13.74 -13.34 7.88
C THR A 229 14.97 -13.82 7.10
N GLY A 230 15.50 -12.96 6.24
CA GLY A 230 16.67 -13.24 5.41
C GLY A 230 16.37 -14.06 4.16
N ILE A 231 17.36 -14.17 3.29
CA ILE A 231 17.34 -15.05 2.12
C ILE A 231 17.54 -16.49 2.59
N ASP A 232 16.47 -17.24 2.61
CA ASP A 232 16.48 -18.67 2.87
C ASP A 232 17.55 -19.32 1.98
N SER A 233 18.60 -19.87 2.61
CA SER A 233 19.68 -20.53 1.90
C SER A 233 19.10 -21.77 1.23
N SER A 234 18.74 -21.65 -0.03
CA SER A 234 18.38 -22.80 -0.88
C SER A 234 19.46 -23.87 -0.69
N PRO A 235 19.12 -25.16 -0.56
CA PRO A 235 20.13 -26.21 -0.45
C PRO A 235 20.90 -26.25 -1.77
N THR A 236 22.06 -25.59 -1.80
CA THR A 236 22.99 -25.63 -2.91
C THR A 236 23.37 -27.09 -3.12
N THR A 237 22.89 -27.67 -4.22
CA THR A 237 23.40 -28.94 -4.73
C THR A 237 24.92 -28.82 -4.82
N THR A 238 25.60 -29.77 -4.19
CA THR A 238 27.07 -29.84 -4.06
C THR A 238 27.72 -29.86 -5.45
N ALA A 239 28.07 -28.69 -5.97
CA ALA A 239 28.97 -28.57 -7.10
C ALA A 239 30.42 -28.61 -6.59
N SER A 240 31.01 -29.79 -6.69
CA SER A 240 32.44 -30.04 -6.52
C SER A 240 33.24 -29.11 -7.45
N THR A 241 33.96 -28.14 -6.89
CA THR A 241 34.89 -27.30 -7.66
C THR A 241 36.31 -27.57 -7.18
N THR A 242 37.10 -28.13 -8.07
CA THR A 242 38.53 -28.40 -7.90
C THR A 242 39.30 -27.09 -7.70
N ARG A 243 40.05 -27.05 -6.59
CA ARG A 243 40.97 -25.99 -6.18
C ARG A 243 42.05 -25.74 -7.24
N THR A 244 42.10 -24.52 -7.79
CA THR A 244 43.28 -24.01 -8.50
C THR A 244 43.80 -22.78 -7.78
N THR A 245 45.00 -22.92 -7.20
CA THR A 245 45.74 -21.88 -6.50
C THR A 245 46.36 -20.94 -7.54
N ILE A 246 46.00 -19.65 -7.52
CA ILE A 246 46.74 -18.62 -8.27
C ILE A 246 47.27 -17.60 -7.27
N THR A 247 48.58 -17.61 -7.13
CA THR A 247 49.40 -16.65 -6.40
C THR A 247 49.64 -15.45 -7.30
N THR A 248 49.20 -14.25 -6.92
CA THR A 248 49.62 -13.02 -7.60
C THR A 248 49.98 -11.94 -6.59
N THR A 249 51.19 -11.42 -6.81
CA THR A 249 52.01 -10.49 -6.05
C THR A 249 51.40 -9.09 -5.86
N MET A 250 51.49 -8.58 -4.64
CA MET A 250 51.22 -7.17 -4.30
C MET A 250 52.29 -6.27 -4.92
N THR A 251 51.88 -5.26 -5.68
CA THR A 251 52.76 -4.18 -6.16
C THR A 251 52.34 -2.87 -5.52
N THR A 252 53.23 -2.32 -4.70
CA THR A 252 53.13 -1.03 -4.03
C THR A 252 53.36 0.10 -5.04
N SER A 253 52.50 1.11 -5.06
CA SER A 253 52.83 2.40 -5.69
C SER A 253 52.38 3.52 -4.76
N GLN A 254 53.39 4.21 -4.23
CA GLN A 254 53.26 5.46 -3.50
C GLN A 254 52.93 6.59 -4.47
N THR A 255 52.02 7.47 -4.08
CA THR A 255 51.94 8.82 -4.65
C THR A 255 51.65 9.80 -3.53
N THR A 256 52.61 10.69 -3.31
CA THR A 256 52.54 11.90 -2.50
C THR A 256 51.78 12.98 -3.27
N THR A 257 50.87 13.74 -2.63
CA THR A 257 50.99 15.20 -2.48
C THR A 257 49.77 15.86 -1.79
N THR A 258 50.12 16.69 -0.80
CA THR A 258 49.58 18.01 -0.39
C THR A 258 48.13 18.22 0.07
N THR A 259 48.09 18.61 1.33
CA THR A 259 47.11 19.39 2.11
C THR A 259 46.66 20.70 1.44
N SER A 260 45.35 20.99 1.49
CA SER A 260 44.84 22.33 1.81
C SER A 260 43.36 22.28 2.20
N ARG A 261 43.07 22.81 3.39
CA ARG A 261 41.74 23.09 3.95
C ARG A 261 41.39 24.55 3.65
N ALA A 262 40.19 24.83 3.14
CA ALA A 262 39.48 26.07 3.43
C ALA A 262 37.98 25.96 3.09
N THR A 263 37.20 26.47 4.03
CA THR A 263 35.75 26.58 4.12
C THR A 263 35.17 27.56 3.10
N THR A 264 34.02 27.24 2.51
CA THR A 264 33.05 28.25 2.05
C THR A 264 31.62 27.75 2.22
N LEU A 265 30.92 28.41 3.14
CA LEU A 265 29.48 28.39 3.34
C LEU A 265 28.83 29.15 2.18
N SER A 266 27.85 28.56 1.51
CA SER A 266 26.93 29.26 0.59
C SER A 266 25.67 28.44 0.44
N THR A 267 24.72 28.64 1.35
CA THR A 267 23.31 28.27 1.14
C THR A 267 22.55 29.52 0.77
N THR A 268 22.20 29.57 -0.50
CA THR A 268 21.35 30.57 -1.13
C THR A 268 19.94 30.53 -0.52
N THR A 269 19.52 31.68 -0.01
CA THR A 269 18.12 32.03 0.16
C THR A 269 17.40 31.99 -1.19
N SER A 270 16.26 31.32 -1.25
CA SER A 270 15.24 31.55 -2.29
C SER A 270 13.88 31.49 -1.64
N ALA A 271 13.39 32.69 -1.30
CA ALA A 271 11.97 32.98 -1.21
C ALA A 271 11.41 33.01 -2.64
N GLY A 272 10.26 32.39 -2.86
CA GLY A 272 9.51 32.59 -4.10
C GLY A 272 8.41 31.58 -4.33
N GLY A 273 7.17 32.08 -4.44
CA GLY A 273 6.13 31.42 -5.24
C GLY A 273 4.86 31.04 -4.50
N GLY A 274 4.17 32.01 -3.89
CA GLY A 274 2.76 31.84 -3.54
C GLY A 274 1.94 31.58 -4.80
N SER A 275 1.58 30.31 -5.03
CA SER A 275 0.57 29.96 -6.03
C SER A 275 -0.80 30.20 -5.44
N THR A 276 -1.60 30.98 -6.16
CA THR A 276 -2.99 31.37 -5.88
C THR A 276 -3.96 30.20 -6.08
N SER A 277 -3.51 28.96 -5.89
CA SER A 277 -4.35 27.77 -5.93
C SER A 277 -5.01 27.61 -4.56
N THR A 278 -6.34 27.59 -4.52
CA THR A 278 -7.09 27.12 -3.36
C THR A 278 -6.92 25.61 -3.22
N GLN A 279 -6.74 25.15 -1.99
CA GLN A 279 -6.62 23.75 -1.63
C GLN A 279 -8.01 23.07 -1.65
N SER A 280 -8.05 21.80 -2.09
CA SER A 280 -9.24 20.96 -2.09
C SER A 280 -9.75 20.68 -0.68
N LEU A 281 -11.01 20.25 -0.57
CA LEU A 281 -11.54 19.74 0.68
C LEU A 281 -10.67 18.58 1.17
N TYR A 282 -10.36 18.58 2.47
CA TYR A 282 -9.45 17.66 3.17
C TYR A 282 -7.96 17.74 2.80
N GLY A 283 -7.56 18.65 1.90
CA GLY A 283 -6.14 18.90 1.61
C GLY A 283 -5.43 19.68 2.72
N GLN A 284 -4.10 19.52 2.83
CA GLN A 284 -3.28 20.31 3.75
C GLN A 284 -3.23 21.78 3.31
N CYS A 285 -3.58 22.66 4.23
CA CYS A 285 -3.67 24.11 4.02
C CYS A 285 -2.78 24.92 4.98
N GLY A 286 -1.93 24.26 5.75
CA GLY A 286 -1.05 24.92 6.70
C GLY A 286 -0.23 23.94 7.54
N GLY A 287 0.59 24.51 8.41
CA GLY A 287 1.58 23.80 9.22
C GLY A 287 2.99 24.36 9.03
N SER A 288 3.82 24.25 10.06
CA SER A 288 5.21 24.69 10.04
C SER A 288 5.97 24.01 8.90
N GLY A 289 6.52 24.81 7.99
CA GLY A 289 7.26 24.34 6.81
C GLY A 289 6.40 23.98 5.60
N TRP A 290 5.07 24.12 5.65
CA TRP A 290 4.19 23.83 4.51
C TRP A 290 4.41 24.82 3.35
N PRO A 291 4.85 24.37 2.15
CA PRO A 291 5.10 25.26 1.02
C PRO A 291 3.89 25.43 0.09
N GLY A 292 2.78 24.72 0.36
CA GLY A 292 1.63 24.63 -0.54
C GLY A 292 0.56 25.70 -0.30
N ALA A 293 -0.59 25.49 -0.94
CA ALA A 293 -1.78 26.33 -0.82
C ALA A 293 -2.23 26.50 0.63
N THR A 294 -2.63 27.70 1.03
CA THR A 294 -3.11 28.00 2.40
C THR A 294 -4.59 28.40 2.47
N ALA A 295 -5.18 28.77 1.34
CA ALA A 295 -6.61 29.02 1.22
C ALA A 295 -7.33 27.73 0.83
N CYS A 296 -8.53 27.49 1.35
CA CYS A 296 -9.36 26.33 0.99
C CYS A 296 -10.42 26.70 -0.06
N ALA A 297 -10.92 25.71 -0.80
CA ALA A 297 -12.08 25.86 -1.68
C ALA A 297 -13.28 26.48 -0.93
N SER A 298 -14.20 27.13 -1.65
CA SER A 298 -15.22 28.05 -1.09
C SER A 298 -16.20 27.48 -0.05
N THR A 299 -16.20 26.16 0.18
CA THR A 299 -17.02 25.45 1.16
C THR A 299 -16.22 24.87 2.33
N ALA A 300 -14.94 25.24 2.43
CA ALA A 300 -14.01 24.68 3.40
C ALA A 300 -13.23 25.75 4.15
N THR A 301 -12.91 25.48 5.40
CA THR A 301 -12.08 26.34 6.27
C THR A 301 -10.79 25.60 6.62
N CYS A 302 -9.66 26.31 6.58
CA CYS A 302 -8.39 25.74 7.00
C CYS A 302 -8.35 25.64 8.53
N THR A 303 -8.48 24.43 9.07
CA THR A 303 -8.48 24.16 10.50
C THR A 303 -7.13 23.59 10.93
N ALA A 304 -6.48 24.25 11.90
CA ALA A 304 -5.23 23.77 12.48
C ALA A 304 -5.48 22.59 13.42
N TYR A 305 -4.73 21.50 13.23
CA TYR A 305 -4.78 20.32 14.11
C TYR A 305 -3.55 20.27 15.02
N ASN A 306 -2.39 20.67 14.51
CA ASN A 306 -1.17 20.85 15.28
C ASN A 306 -0.21 21.85 14.57
N ASP A 307 0.93 22.13 15.19
CA ASP A 307 1.92 23.10 14.71
C ASP A 307 2.45 22.80 13.30
N TYR A 308 2.40 21.55 12.85
CA TYR A 308 2.91 21.09 11.56
C TYR A 308 1.82 20.76 10.55
N TYR A 309 0.54 20.80 10.93
CA TYR A 309 -0.56 20.35 10.08
C TYR A 309 -1.87 21.11 10.32
N SER A 310 -2.38 21.72 9.23
CA SER A 310 -3.73 22.27 9.11
C SER A 310 -4.42 21.69 7.87
N GLN A 311 -5.72 21.42 7.96
CA GLN A 311 -6.48 20.76 6.89
C GLN A 311 -7.73 21.57 6.51
N CYS A 312 -8.06 21.60 5.22
CA CYS A 312 -9.33 22.13 4.74
C CYS A 312 -10.48 21.21 5.16
N VAL A 313 -11.38 21.68 6.01
CA VAL A 313 -12.55 20.90 6.45
C VAL A 313 -13.84 21.62 6.10
N PRO A 314 -14.99 20.92 5.92
CA PRO A 314 -16.25 21.57 5.59
C PRO A 314 -16.60 22.64 6.62
N THR A 315 -17.01 23.82 6.17
CA THR A 315 -17.52 24.85 7.08
C THR A 315 -18.89 24.40 7.59
N SER A 316 -19.01 24.09 8.87
CA SER A 316 -20.29 23.72 9.49
C SER A 316 -21.29 24.85 9.31
N THR A 317 -22.39 24.60 8.59
CA THR A 317 -23.55 25.51 8.52
C THR A 317 -24.41 25.40 9.78
#